data_AF-A0A658NIM9-F1
#
_entry.id   AF-A0A658NIM9-F1
#
_cell.length_a   1.000
_cell.length_b   1.000
_cell.length_c   1.000
_cell.angle_alpha   90.00
_cell.angle_beta   90.00
_cell.angle_gamma   90.00
#
_symmetry.space_group_name_H-M   'P 1'
#
loop_
_entity.id
_entity.type
_entity.pdbx_description
1 polymer ?
#
loop_
_entity_poly.entity_id
_entity_poly.type
_entity_poly.pdbx_seq_one_letter_code
_entity_poly.pdbx_strand_id
1 'polypeptide(L)' 'CRGLSTLFLATPVRFSGRVLQYLGRVLRPAPGKQKARVFDYVDVQVETLVKAAKARQRVYLRG' A
#
# COMPACT_ATOMS: atom_id res chain seq x y z
N CYS A 1 11.49 9.04 -3.26
CA CYS A 1 10.89 10.25 -2.67
C CYS A 1 11.03 10.14 -1.15
N ARG A 2 11.74 11.05 -0.48
CA ARG A 2 11.97 10.95 0.99
C ARG A 2 10.83 11.57 1.80
N GLY A 3 10.22 12.66 1.34
CA GLY A 3 9.14 13.38 2.05
C GLY A 3 7.72 12.81 1.94
N LEU A 4 7.52 11.59 1.41
CA LEU A 4 6.17 11.02 1.32
C LEU A 4 5.74 10.49 2.68
N SER A 5 4.59 10.94 3.18
CA SER A 5 4.05 10.51 4.49
C SER A 5 2.73 9.75 4.38
N THR A 6 2.08 9.75 3.23
CA THR A 6 0.77 9.10 3.04
C THR A 6 0.68 8.43 1.67
N LEU A 7 0.12 7.22 1.64
CA LEU A 7 -0.16 6.45 0.44
C LEU A 7 -1.64 6.02 0.43
N PHE A 8 -2.32 6.23 -0.69
CA PHE A 8 -3.67 5.73 -0.92
C PHE A 8 -3.62 4.64 -2.00
N LEU A 9 -4.14 3.46 -1.69
CA LEU A 9 -4.31 2.37 -2.64
C LEU A 9 -5.78 2.31 -3.04
N ALA A 10 -6.15 3.18 -3.98
CA ALA A 10 -7.51 3.32 -4.51
C ALA A 10 -7.73 2.58 -5.84
N THR A 11 -6.78 1.73 -6.25
CA THR A 11 -6.79 1.01 -7.53
C THR A 11 -6.61 -0.50 -7.29
N PRO A 12 -7.00 -1.37 -8.25
CA PRO A 12 -6.88 -2.83 -8.12
C PRO A 12 -5.43 -3.36 -8.18
N VAL A 13 -4.41 -2.58 -7.77
CA VAL A 13 -3.03 -3.06 -7.75
C VAL A 13 -2.91 -4.29 -6.84
N ARG A 14 -2.39 -5.38 -7.43
CA ARG A 14 -2.28 -6.70 -6.78
C ARG A 14 -0.94 -7.40 -6.99
N PHE A 15 -0.10 -6.87 -7.88
CA PHE A 15 1.24 -7.40 -8.10
C PHE A 15 2.14 -7.02 -6.93
N SER A 16 2.66 -8.04 -6.21
CA SER A 16 3.43 -7.86 -4.98
C SER A 16 4.61 -6.91 -5.15
N GLY A 17 5.37 -7.04 -6.24
CA GLY A 17 6.51 -6.15 -6.52
C GLY A 17 6.12 -4.68 -6.62
N ARG A 18 4.97 -4.37 -7.25
CA ARG A 18 4.46 -2.99 -7.35
C ARG A 18 4.04 -2.46 -5.97
N VAL A 19 3.37 -3.28 -5.18
CA VAL A 19 2.91 -2.92 -3.83
C VAL A 19 4.11 -2.62 -2.93
N LEU A 20 5.12 -3.50 -2.93
CA LEU A 20 6.37 -3.31 -2.18
C LEU A 20 7.11 -2.04 -2.59
N GLN A 21 7.17 -1.73 -3.90
CA GLN A 21 7.77 -0.49 -4.38
C GLN A 21 7.04 0.75 -3.86
N TYR A 22 5.70 0.74 -3.82
CA TYR A 22 4.93 1.86 -3.27
C TYR A 22 5.12 2.02 -1.77
N LEU A 23 5.06 0.91 -1.02
CA LEU A 23 5.37 0.89 0.41
C LEU A 23 6.78 1.43 0.68
N GLY A 24 7.78 0.97 -0.07
CA GLY A 24 9.15 1.45 0.07
C GLY A 24 9.33 2.94 -0.22
N ARG A 25 8.51 3.52 -1.10
CA ARG A 25 8.50 4.98 -1.33
C ARG A 25 7.94 5.74 -0.13
N VAL A 26 6.85 5.27 0.48
CA VAL A 26 6.21 5.94 1.62
C VAL A 26 6.86 5.61 2.97
N LEU A 27 7.61 4.51 3.10
CA LEU A 27 8.31 4.15 4.35
C LEU A 27 9.71 4.74 4.47
N ARG A 28 10.26 5.30 3.39
CA ARG A 28 11.62 5.86 3.39
C ARG A 28 11.78 6.94 4.49
N PRO A 29 12.84 6.90 5.31
CA PRO A 29 13.10 7.91 6.33
C PRO A 29 13.30 9.32 5.74
N ALA A 30 12.88 10.35 6.49
CA ALA A 30 13.12 11.75 6.18
C ALA A 30 13.11 12.61 7.46
N PRO A 31 13.83 13.75 7.49
CA PRO A 31 13.78 14.69 8.60
C PRO A 31 12.34 15.11 8.92
N GLY A 32 11.97 15.10 10.21
CA GLY A 32 10.63 15.48 10.70
C GLY A 32 9.51 14.46 10.43
N LYS A 33 9.79 13.37 9.70
CA LYS A 33 8.79 12.34 9.40
C LYS A 33 8.74 11.28 10.49
N GLN A 34 7.74 11.39 11.35
CA GLN A 34 7.53 10.47 12.47
C GLN A 34 6.79 9.19 12.07
N LYS A 35 5.86 9.27 11.11
CA LYS A 35 5.04 8.13 10.69
C LYS A 35 4.66 8.19 9.21
N ALA A 36 4.57 7.02 8.59
CA ALA A 36 3.92 6.82 7.31
C ALA A 36 2.50 6.29 7.54
N ARG A 37 1.53 6.73 6.74
CA ARG A 37 0.15 6.21 6.77
C ARG A 37 -0.21 5.62 5.43
N VAL A 38 -0.79 4.43 5.44
CA VAL A 38 -1.30 3.76 4.22
C VAL A 38 -2.79 3.56 4.39
N PHE A 39 -3.56 4.02 3.41
CA PHE A 39 -4.98 3.78 3.30
C PHE A 39 -5.21 2.77 2.17
N ASP A 40 -5.59 1.55 2.53
CA ASP A 40 -5.91 0.48 1.58
C ASP A 40 -7.43 0.40 1.40
N TYR A 41 -7.94 0.90 0.27
CA TYR A 41 -9.38 0.86 0.00
C TYR A 41 -9.80 -0.55 -0.43
N VAL A 42 -10.89 -1.02 0.19
CA VAL A 42 -11.50 -2.31 -0.10
C VAL A 42 -12.95 -2.09 -0.50
N ASP A 43 -13.21 -2.17 -1.80
CA ASP A 43 -14.57 -2.23 -2.31
C ASP A 43 -15.05 -3.68 -2.27
N VAL A 44 -15.92 -3.98 -1.32
CA VAL A 44 -16.43 -5.32 -1.06
C VAL A 44 -17.50 -5.77 -2.04
N GLN A 45 -18.10 -4.83 -2.78
CA GLN A 45 -19.17 -5.11 -3.73
C GLN A 45 -18.65 -5.56 -5.10
N VAL A 46 -17.34 -5.42 -5.33
CA VAL A 46 -16.70 -5.80 -6.60
C VAL A 46 -15.69 -6.92 -6.36
N GLU A 47 -16.01 -8.14 -6.80
CA GLU A 47 -15.22 -9.35 -6.52
C GLU A 47 -13.74 -9.21 -6.92
N THR A 48 -13.46 -8.59 -8.06
CA THR A 48 -12.09 -8.34 -8.53
C THR A 48 -11.30 -7.43 -7.58
N LEU A 49 -11.96 -6.42 -6.99
CA LEU A 49 -11.34 -5.51 -6.04
C LEU A 49 -11.08 -6.21 -4.70
N VAL A 50 -11.99 -7.08 -4.25
CA VAL A 50 -11.77 -7.97 -3.10
C VAL A 50 -10.56 -8.88 -3.32
N LYS A 51 -10.43 -9.51 -4.49
CA LYS A 51 -9.27 -10.35 -4.83
C LYS A 51 -7.96 -9.54 -4.82
N ALA A 52 -7.98 -8.29 -5.29
CA ALA A 52 -6.83 -7.40 -5.23
C ALA A 52 -6.45 -7.03 -3.79
N ALA A 53 -7.42 -6.68 -2.95
CA ALA A 53 -7.19 -6.42 -1.53
C ALA A 53 -6.58 -7.63 -0.81
N LYS A 54 -7.14 -8.83 -1.00
CA LYS A 54 -6.58 -10.08 -0.44
C LYS A 54 -5.13 -10.33 -0.89
N ALA A 55 -4.79 -9.98 -2.13
CA ALA A 55 -3.41 -10.08 -2.61
C ALA A 55 -2.46 -9.10 -1.91
N ARG A 56 -2.91 -7.87 -1.62
CA ARG A 56 -2.14 -6.89 -0.86
C ARG A 56 -1.96 -7.29 0.61
N GLN A 57 -2.99 -7.83 1.25
CA GLN A 57 -2.91 -8.33 2.64
C GLN A 57 -1.81 -9.40 2.80
N ARG A 58 -1.66 -10.30 1.81
CA ARG A 58 -0.55 -11.26 1.80
C ARG A 58 0.84 -10.61 1.72
N VAL A 59 0.97 -9.42 1.13
CA VAL A 59 2.23 -8.68 1.11
C VAL A 59 2.52 -8.11 2.50
N TYR A 60 1.51 -7.57 3.18
CA TYR A 60 1.66 -6.98 4.52
C TYR A 60 2.04 -8.01 5.58
N LEU A 61 1.52 -9.24 5.49
CA LEU A 61 1.82 -10.32 6.43
C LEU A 61 3.18 -11.00 6.20
N ARG A 62 3.85 -10.71 5.08
CA ARG A 62 5.13 -11.33 4.70
C ARG A 62 6.34 -10.42 4.91
N GLY A 63 6.13 -9.13 5.13
CA GLY A 63 7.17 -8.16 5.43
C GLY A 63 7.25 -7.90 6.92
#